data_AF-A0A438NA21-F1
#
_entry.id   AF-A0A438NA21-F1
#
_cell.length_a   1.000
_cell.length_b   1.000
_cell.length_c   1.000
_cell.angle_alpha   90.00
_cell.angle_beta   90.00
_cell.angle_gamma   90.00
#
_symmetry.space_group_name_H-M   'P 1'
#
loop_
_entity.id
_entity.type
_entity.pdbx_description
1 polymer ?
#
loop_
_entity_poly.entity_id
_entity_poly.type
_entity_poly.pdbx_seq_one_letter_code
_entity_poly.pdbx_strand_id
1 'polypeptide(L)'
;MQYTSIALSLLAASGVCAAPAYPYANTTTTSWMGSNTTAAATNGTGSTSGGGSEIRVTLSNIQAEIGVQLTFKKGVRDIQRSPLQGPFQTFELSVGPEVLDQDLRCQALGLAGQPLVAIRGDNVDTTFSDAGNGAWTFAEVSEVSTVICDPAFEAMPDPDLLET
;
A
#
# COMPACT_ATOMS: atom_id res chain seq x y z
N MET A 1 -44.11 15.42 -49.89
CA MET A 1 -43.66 15.00 -48.56
C MET A 1 -42.99 13.64 -48.70
N GLN A 2 -41.68 13.64 -48.95
CA GLN A 2 -40.89 12.40 -49.07
C GLN A 2 -40.48 11.94 -47.67
N TYR A 3 -40.80 10.70 -47.32
CA TYR A 3 -40.28 10.02 -46.14
C TYR A 3 -38.89 9.48 -46.46
N THR A 4 -37.89 9.85 -45.66
CA THR A 4 -36.56 9.25 -45.74
C THR A 4 -36.17 8.80 -44.33
N SER A 5 -36.35 7.50 -44.09
CA SER A 5 -35.69 6.76 -43.02
C SER A 5 -34.18 6.68 -43.26
N ILE A 6 -33.38 6.37 -42.22
CA ILE A 6 -31.99 5.83 -42.15
C ILE A 6 -31.32 6.51 -40.93
N ALA A 7 -30.64 5.87 -39.98
CA ALA A 7 -30.45 4.49 -39.57
C ALA A 7 -29.89 4.54 -38.12
N LEU A 8 -30.27 3.59 -37.28
CA LEU A 8 -29.82 3.48 -35.89
C LEU A 8 -28.51 2.67 -35.87
N SER A 9 -27.37 3.31 -35.62
CA SER A 9 -26.09 2.64 -35.40
C SER A 9 -25.89 2.34 -33.92
N LEU A 10 -26.14 1.10 -33.51
CA LEU A 10 -25.74 0.56 -32.22
C LEU A 10 -24.25 0.21 -32.27
N LEU A 11 -23.41 1.00 -31.61
CA LEU A 11 -22.02 0.66 -31.35
C LEU A 11 -21.95 -0.11 -30.03
N ALA A 12 -21.91 -1.44 -30.12
CA ALA A 12 -21.63 -2.31 -28.98
C ALA A 12 -20.14 -2.24 -28.64
N ALA A 13 -19.80 -1.49 -27.59
CA ALA A 13 -18.46 -1.53 -27.00
C ALA A 13 -18.37 -2.75 -26.06
N SER A 14 -17.82 -3.84 -26.56
CA SER A 14 -17.42 -4.98 -25.75
C SER A 14 -16.21 -4.58 -24.87
N GLY A 15 -16.47 -4.30 -23.60
CA GLY A 15 -15.43 -4.18 -22.58
C GLY A 15 -14.98 -5.58 -22.15
N VAL A 16 -13.76 -5.96 -22.52
CA VAL A 16 -13.05 -7.09 -21.90
C VAL A 16 -12.01 -6.49 -20.98
N CYS A 17 -12.33 -6.36 -19.70
CA CYS A 17 -11.34 -6.11 -18.66
C CYS A 17 -10.63 -7.43 -18.35
N ALA A 18 -9.52 -7.68 -19.07
CA ALA A 18 -8.55 -8.68 -18.66
C ALA A 18 -7.72 -8.10 -17.50
N ALA A 19 -8.02 -8.52 -16.28
CA ALA A 19 -7.13 -8.32 -15.14
C ALA A 19 -5.84 -9.17 -15.34
N PRO A 20 -4.65 -8.64 -15.03
CA PRO A 20 -3.44 -9.45 -15.05
C PRO A 20 -3.52 -10.52 -13.95
N ALA A 21 -3.56 -11.78 -14.37
CA ALA A 21 -3.28 -12.89 -13.47
C ALA A 21 -1.79 -12.86 -13.13
N TYR A 22 -1.45 -12.53 -11.88
CA TYR A 22 -0.11 -12.73 -11.36
C TYR A 22 0.15 -14.24 -11.27
N PRO A 23 1.18 -14.80 -11.96
CA PRO A 23 1.58 -16.17 -11.71
C PRO A 23 2.27 -16.24 -10.34
N TYR A 24 1.51 -16.65 -9.31
CA TYR A 24 2.10 -17.19 -8.08
C TYR A 24 2.73 -18.54 -8.43
N ALA A 25 4.04 -18.53 -8.65
CA ALA A 25 4.83 -19.75 -8.78
C ALA A 25 5.04 -20.35 -7.37
N ASN A 26 4.12 -21.24 -6.97
CA ASN A 26 4.44 -22.29 -6.01
C ASN A 26 4.89 -23.52 -6.79
N THR A 27 6.17 -23.81 -6.71
CA THR A 27 6.66 -25.19 -6.78
C THR A 27 7.73 -25.38 -5.71
N THR A 28 7.26 -25.69 -4.50
CA THR A 28 8.08 -26.40 -3.52
C THR A 28 8.27 -27.85 -4.01
N THR A 29 9.35 -28.10 -4.74
CA THR A 29 9.85 -29.47 -4.93
C THR A 29 11.22 -29.56 -4.27
N THR A 30 11.20 -29.87 -2.98
CA THR A 30 12.38 -30.27 -2.22
C THR A 30 12.75 -31.70 -2.64
N SER A 31 13.59 -31.84 -3.66
CA SER A 31 14.28 -33.10 -3.94
C SER A 31 15.73 -33.00 -3.46
N TRP A 32 15.97 -33.53 -2.27
CA TRP A 32 17.29 -33.98 -1.85
C TRP A 32 17.71 -35.14 -2.75
N MET A 33 18.69 -34.94 -3.63
CA MET A 33 19.52 -36.02 -4.19
C MET A 33 20.78 -35.46 -4.84
N GLY A 34 21.91 -35.68 -4.17
CA GLY A 34 23.22 -36.06 -4.71
C GLY A 34 23.89 -35.31 -5.87
N SER A 35 25.19 -35.06 -5.65
CA SER A 35 26.28 -35.17 -6.63
C SER A 35 26.83 -33.88 -7.24
N ASN A 36 27.95 -33.44 -6.64
CA ASN A 36 29.19 -32.99 -7.26
C ASN A 36 29.08 -32.50 -8.73
N THR A 37 29.14 -31.19 -8.96
CA THR A 37 29.89 -30.59 -10.06
C THR A 37 30.02 -29.08 -9.87
N THR A 38 31.24 -28.61 -10.09
CA THR A 38 31.71 -27.24 -9.99
C THR A 38 30.90 -26.28 -10.87
N ALA A 39 30.27 -25.27 -10.28
CA ALA A 39 29.81 -24.10 -11.02
C ALA A 39 29.75 -22.88 -10.11
N ALA A 40 30.54 -21.87 -10.49
CA ALA A 40 30.50 -20.45 -10.14
C ALA A 40 29.67 -20.06 -8.90
N ALA A 41 30.37 -19.68 -7.82
CA ALA A 41 29.81 -18.81 -6.80
C ALA A 41 29.47 -17.46 -7.45
N THR A 42 28.26 -17.36 -7.98
CA THR A 42 27.61 -16.07 -8.21
C THR A 42 27.32 -15.52 -6.82
N ASN A 43 27.79 -14.30 -6.59
CA ASN A 43 27.59 -13.57 -5.35
C ASN A 43 26.10 -13.16 -5.28
N GLY A 44 25.23 -14.13 -5.03
CA GLY A 44 23.82 -13.94 -4.78
C GLY A 44 23.66 -13.40 -3.38
N THR A 45 23.77 -12.08 -3.23
CA THR A 45 23.18 -11.36 -2.10
C THR A 45 21.73 -11.78 -2.04
N GLY A 46 21.40 -12.61 -1.04
CA GLY A 46 20.06 -13.11 -0.81
C GLY A 46 19.11 -11.95 -0.53
N SER A 47 18.43 -11.48 -1.57
CA SER A 47 17.09 -10.93 -1.41
C SER A 47 16.20 -12.06 -0.95
N THR A 48 16.20 -12.25 0.37
CA THR A 48 15.24 -13.11 1.04
C THR A 48 13.89 -12.44 0.80
N SER A 49 13.08 -13.01 -0.08
CA SER A 49 11.65 -12.71 -0.18
C SER A 49 11.01 -12.96 1.19
N GLY A 50 10.99 -11.92 2.02
CA GLY A 50 10.29 -11.85 3.30
C GLY A 50 8.90 -11.20 3.17
N GLY A 51 8.35 -11.13 1.96
CA GLY A 51 7.14 -10.36 1.65
C GLY A 51 5.82 -10.99 2.08
N GLY A 52 5.83 -12.14 2.76
CA GLY A 52 4.60 -12.79 3.22
C GLY A 52 4.00 -12.13 4.45
N SER A 53 4.81 -11.81 5.46
CA SER A 53 4.33 -11.45 6.80
C SER A 53 4.79 -10.10 7.32
N GLU A 54 5.39 -9.26 6.47
CA GLU A 54 5.86 -7.94 6.86
C GLU A 54 4.81 -6.85 6.63
N ILE A 55 4.84 -5.83 7.48
CA ILE A 55 4.09 -4.58 7.31
C ILE A 55 5.10 -3.51 6.93
N ARG A 56 4.88 -2.87 5.78
CA ARG A 56 5.81 -1.91 5.20
C ARG A 56 5.06 -0.61 4.94
N VAL A 57 5.60 0.50 5.44
CA VAL A 57 5.11 1.84 5.10
C VAL A 57 6.17 2.53 4.26
N THR A 58 5.77 3.04 3.11
CA THR A 58 6.61 3.84 2.22
C THR A 58 6.05 5.26 2.20
N LEU A 59 6.83 6.19 2.72
CA LEU A 59 6.58 7.63 2.60
C LEU A 59 7.37 8.12 1.39
N SER A 60 6.75 8.90 0.49
CA SER A 60 7.52 9.46 -0.63
C SER A 60 7.04 10.85 -1.04
N ASN A 61 7.93 11.57 -1.70
CA ASN A 61 7.65 12.82 -2.38
C ASN A 61 8.50 12.89 -3.64
N ILE A 62 7.84 12.74 -4.78
CA ILE A 62 8.47 12.74 -6.10
C ILE A 62 9.04 14.13 -6.42
N GLN A 63 8.37 15.20 -5.99
CA GLN A 63 8.82 16.58 -6.24
C GLN A 63 10.13 16.91 -5.51
N ALA A 64 10.33 16.33 -4.33
CA ALA A 64 11.54 16.52 -3.52
C ALA A 64 12.56 15.37 -3.70
N GLU A 65 12.25 14.36 -4.52
CA GLU A 65 13.05 13.15 -4.73
C GLU A 65 13.43 12.42 -3.42
N ILE A 66 12.53 12.45 -2.43
CA ILE A 66 12.73 11.77 -1.15
C ILE A 66 11.78 10.58 -0.99
N GLY A 67 12.29 9.53 -0.36
CA GLY A 67 11.54 8.33 -0.01
C GLY A 67 12.07 7.73 1.28
N VAL A 68 11.18 7.31 2.15
CA VAL A 68 11.48 6.61 3.40
C VAL A 68 10.64 5.36 3.47
N GLN A 69 11.26 4.28 3.92
CA GLN A 69 10.57 3.03 4.14
C GLN A 69 10.74 2.59 5.59
N LEU A 70 9.63 2.25 6.23
CA LEU A 70 9.54 1.80 7.61
C LEU A 70 8.97 0.38 7.62
N THR A 71 9.53 -0.48 8.44
CA THR A 71 9.06 -1.86 8.63
C THR A 71 8.53 -2.00 10.05
N PHE A 72 7.34 -2.58 10.19
CA PHE A 72 6.64 -2.73 11.47
C PHE A 72 6.47 -4.20 11.85
N LYS A 73 6.32 -4.43 13.15
CA LYS A 73 5.97 -5.75 13.69
C LYS A 73 4.49 -6.05 13.50
N LYS A 74 4.19 -7.30 13.14
CA LYS A 74 2.81 -7.79 12.98
C LYS A 74 2.12 -8.09 14.32
N GLY A 75 0.80 -7.86 14.36
CA GLY A 75 -0.08 -8.25 15.47
C GLY A 75 0.13 -7.47 16.78
N VAL A 76 0.90 -6.38 16.75
CA VAL A 76 1.13 -5.51 17.92
C VAL A 76 1.14 -4.05 17.49
N ARG A 77 0.81 -3.16 18.42
CA ARG A 77 1.06 -1.73 18.26
C ARG A 77 2.56 -1.49 18.14
N ASP A 78 2.99 -0.89 17.04
CA ASP A 78 4.39 -0.56 16.77
C ASP A 78 4.53 0.91 16.36
N ILE A 79 5.58 1.55 16.86
CA ILE A 79 5.82 2.98 16.71
C ILE A 79 7.21 3.13 16.10
N GLN A 80 7.27 3.68 14.89
CA GLN A 80 8.52 3.92 14.19
C GLN A 80 8.68 5.41 13.93
N ARG A 81 9.86 5.94 14.30
CA ARG A 81 10.24 7.30 13.97
C ARG A 81 10.77 7.32 12.54
N SER A 82 10.33 8.30 11.76
CA SER A 82 10.85 8.46 10.41
C SER A 82 12.31 8.96 10.47
N PRO A 83 13.27 8.32 9.75
CA PRO A 83 14.65 8.80 9.67
C PRO A 83 14.78 10.13 8.94
N LEU A 84 13.82 10.46 8.06
CA LEU A 84 13.71 11.75 7.41
C LEU A 84 12.35 12.36 7.73
N GLN A 85 12.32 13.64 8.05
CA GLN A 85 11.08 14.30 8.45
C GLN A 85 10.19 14.67 7.25
N GLY A 86 10.67 14.56 6.02
CA GLY A 86 9.91 15.04 4.85
C GLY A 86 10.22 16.50 4.55
N PRO A 87 9.56 17.12 3.57
CA PRO A 87 8.13 17.03 3.27
C PRO A 87 7.72 15.78 2.47
N PHE A 88 6.73 15.01 2.95
CA PHE A 88 6.16 13.88 2.24
C PHE A 88 4.82 14.23 1.59
N GLN A 89 4.53 13.59 0.45
CA GLN A 89 3.28 13.80 -0.29
C GLN A 89 2.41 12.53 -0.31
N THR A 90 3.03 11.36 -0.32
CA THR A 90 2.32 10.08 -0.35
C THR A 90 2.71 9.19 0.82
N PHE A 91 1.74 8.38 1.23
CA PHE A 91 1.84 7.37 2.28
C PHE A 91 1.31 6.06 1.72
N GLU A 92 2.17 5.08 1.52
CA GLU A 92 1.78 3.75 1.06
C GLU A 92 1.97 2.75 2.19
N LEU A 93 0.89 2.14 2.65
CA LEU A 93 0.95 1.00 3.56
C LEU A 93 0.79 -0.26 2.71
N SER A 94 1.70 -1.20 2.89
CA SER A 94 1.64 -2.55 2.33
C SER A 94 1.60 -3.56 3.47
N VAL A 95 0.54 -4.36 3.53
CA VAL A 95 0.36 -5.43 4.51
C VAL A 95 0.56 -6.76 3.80
N GLY A 96 1.52 -7.56 4.25
CA GLY A 96 1.76 -8.89 3.68
C GLY A 96 0.58 -9.84 3.86
N PRO A 97 0.34 -10.79 2.93
CA PRO A 97 -0.81 -11.70 2.95
C PRO A 97 -0.85 -12.68 4.15
N GLU A 98 0.26 -12.84 4.88
CA GLU A 98 0.38 -13.69 6.07
C GLU A 98 0.21 -12.89 7.38
N VAL A 99 -0.11 -11.60 7.31
CA VAL A 99 -0.53 -10.82 8.47
C VAL A 99 -1.98 -11.17 8.79
N LEU A 100 -2.27 -11.57 10.03
CA LEU A 100 -3.63 -11.95 10.42
C LEU A 100 -4.61 -10.77 10.31
N ASP A 101 -4.15 -9.59 10.72
CA ASP A 101 -4.90 -8.34 10.69
C ASP A 101 -4.68 -7.62 9.35
N GLN A 102 -5.39 -8.04 8.31
CA GLN A 102 -5.36 -7.38 6.99
C GLN A 102 -5.99 -5.97 7.02
N ASP A 103 -6.86 -5.72 8.00
CA ASP A 103 -7.48 -4.41 8.26
C ASP A 103 -6.60 -3.50 9.14
N LEU A 104 -5.31 -3.83 9.32
CA LEU A 104 -4.38 -2.99 10.08
C LEU A 104 -4.38 -1.55 9.54
N ARG A 105 -4.52 -0.60 10.46
CA ARG A 105 -4.42 0.83 10.15
C ARG A 105 -3.18 1.43 10.77
N CYS A 106 -2.58 2.36 10.04
CA CYS A 106 -1.44 3.13 10.48
C CYS A 106 -1.76 4.62 10.44
N GLN A 107 -1.29 5.37 11.41
CA GLN A 107 -1.43 6.82 11.50
C GLN A 107 -0.05 7.47 11.37
N ALA A 108 0.05 8.47 10.51
CA ALA A 108 1.23 9.31 10.41
C ALA A 108 1.04 10.56 11.27
N LEU A 109 2.04 10.87 12.10
CA LEU A 109 2.07 12.05 12.96
C LEU A 109 3.08 13.07 12.43
N GLY A 110 2.69 14.34 12.44
CA GLY A 110 3.56 15.46 12.10
C GLY A 110 4.58 15.82 13.16
N LEU A 111 5.36 16.88 12.95
CA LEU A 111 6.40 17.34 13.89
C LEU A 111 5.85 17.76 15.26
N ALA A 112 4.64 18.33 15.29
CA ALA A 112 3.97 18.72 16.53
C ALA A 112 3.07 17.58 17.11
N GLY A 113 3.19 16.35 16.57
CA GLY A 113 2.47 15.18 17.07
C GLY A 113 1.01 15.10 16.64
N GLN A 114 0.55 15.99 15.76
CA GLN A 114 -0.79 15.94 15.18
C GLN A 114 -0.91 14.83 14.13
N PRO A 115 -2.05 14.12 14.05
CA PRO A 115 -2.31 13.18 12.97
C PRO A 115 -2.46 13.92 11.65
N LEU A 116 -1.85 13.37 10.59
CA LEU A 116 -1.94 13.91 9.25
C LEU A 116 -3.15 13.35 8.52
N VAL A 117 -3.82 14.18 7.74
CA VAL A 117 -4.95 13.78 6.91
C VAL A 117 -4.43 13.35 5.54
N ALA A 118 -4.89 12.20 5.06
CA ALA A 118 -4.66 11.77 3.69
C ALA A 118 -5.95 11.37 2.99
N ILE A 119 -5.89 11.44 1.67
CA ILE A 119 -6.99 11.27 0.75
C ILE A 119 -6.66 10.09 -0.17
N ARG A 120 -7.60 9.18 -0.34
CA ARG A 120 -7.53 8.07 -1.30
C ARG A 120 -8.87 7.87 -1.98
N GLY A 121 -8.97 8.33 -3.22
CA GLY A 121 -10.26 8.46 -3.91
C GLY A 121 -11.15 9.44 -3.17
N ASP A 122 -12.38 9.02 -2.86
CA ASP A 122 -13.33 9.80 -2.06
C ASP A 122 -13.14 9.64 -0.54
N ASN A 123 -12.20 8.82 -0.08
CA ASN A 123 -11.95 8.61 1.35
C ASN A 123 -10.96 9.64 1.88
N VAL A 124 -11.33 10.33 2.96
CA VAL A 124 -10.47 11.25 3.72
C VAL A 124 -10.40 10.74 5.14
N ASP A 125 -9.20 10.40 5.62
CA ASP A 125 -8.99 9.84 6.96
C ASP A 125 -7.61 10.27 7.49
N THR A 126 -7.36 10.04 8.78
CA THR A 126 -6.02 10.17 9.38
C THR A 126 -5.38 8.83 9.69
N THR A 127 -6.16 7.75 9.55
CA THR A 127 -5.72 6.38 9.72
C THR A 127 -5.80 5.67 8.38
N PHE A 128 -4.68 5.09 7.96
CA PHE A 128 -4.48 4.57 6.61
C PHE A 128 -4.40 3.05 6.66
N SER A 129 -5.24 2.38 5.88
CA SER A 129 -5.15 0.93 5.63
C SER A 129 -4.58 0.65 4.25
N ASP A 130 -3.95 -0.51 4.06
CA ASP A 130 -3.52 -0.98 2.74
C ASP A 130 -4.74 -1.19 1.84
N ALA A 131 -5.70 -2.01 2.29
CA ALA A 131 -6.94 -2.35 1.59
C ALA A 131 -6.76 -2.72 0.10
N GLY A 132 -5.54 -3.09 -0.33
CA GLY A 132 -5.18 -3.35 -1.72
C GLY A 132 -5.34 -2.17 -2.69
N ASN A 133 -5.55 -0.93 -2.19
CA ASN A 133 -5.87 0.24 -3.04
C ASN A 133 -4.67 1.16 -3.30
N GLY A 134 -3.46 0.76 -2.88
CA GLY A 134 -2.23 1.50 -3.08
C GLY A 134 -2.07 2.72 -2.17
N ALA A 135 -1.22 3.66 -2.62
CA ALA A 135 -0.79 4.80 -1.82
C ALA A 135 -1.90 5.83 -1.53
N TRP A 136 -1.90 6.33 -0.30
CA TRP A 136 -2.63 7.51 0.13
C TRP A 136 -1.88 8.79 -0.24
N THR A 137 -2.61 9.86 -0.55
CA THR A 137 -2.03 11.18 -0.83
C THR A 137 -2.35 12.11 0.32
N PHE A 138 -1.36 12.67 0.99
CA PHE A 138 -1.63 13.66 2.04
C PHE A 138 -2.41 14.84 1.48
N ALA A 139 -3.40 15.32 2.24
CA ALA A 139 -4.22 16.48 1.83
C ALA A 139 -3.34 17.70 1.56
N GLU A 140 -2.28 17.85 2.35
CA GLU A 140 -1.22 18.82 2.16
C GLU A 140 0.15 18.15 2.34
N VAL A 141 1.12 18.59 1.56
CA VAL A 141 2.51 18.13 1.69
C VAL A 141 3.00 18.43 3.10
N SER A 142 3.33 17.38 3.85
CA SER A 142 3.51 17.45 5.31
C SER A 142 4.76 16.72 5.78
N GLU A 143 5.35 17.22 6.85
CA GLU A 143 6.47 16.55 7.52
C GLU A 143 5.94 15.45 8.43
N VAL A 144 6.51 14.24 8.33
CA VAL A 144 6.16 13.07 9.15
C VAL A 144 7.29 12.83 10.15
N SER A 145 6.97 12.95 11.44
CA SER A 145 7.93 12.63 12.50
C SER A 145 7.86 11.15 12.88
N THR A 146 6.64 10.62 13.01
CA THR A 146 6.39 9.33 13.63
C THR A 146 5.23 8.65 12.92
N VAL A 147 5.33 7.34 12.72
CA VAL A 147 4.25 6.51 12.20
C VAL A 147 3.91 5.46 13.25
N ILE A 148 2.63 5.31 13.52
CA ILE A 148 2.10 4.37 14.50
C ILE A 148 1.19 3.40 13.75
N CYS A 149 1.49 2.11 13.81
CA CYS A 149 0.59 1.07 13.31
C CYS A 149 -0.02 0.36 14.51
N ASP A 150 -1.35 0.35 14.59
CA ASP A 150 -2.09 -0.25 15.70
C ASP A 150 -3.34 -0.97 15.15
N PRO A 151 -3.54 -2.27 15.40
CA PRO A 151 -4.73 -2.97 14.96
C PRO A 151 -6.01 -2.48 15.67
N ALA A 152 -5.89 -1.74 16.79
CA ALA A 152 -7.02 -1.09 17.44
C ALA A 152 -7.43 0.25 16.81
N PHE A 153 -6.70 0.74 15.80
CA PHE A 153 -7.13 1.94 15.08
C PHE A 153 -8.32 1.64 14.17
N GLU A 154 -9.39 2.40 14.37
CA GLU A 154 -10.58 2.38 13.54
C GLU A 154 -10.55 3.56 12.55
N ALA A 155 -11.40 3.50 11.51
CA ALA A 155 -11.64 4.66 10.68
C ALA A 155 -12.06 5.83 11.57
N MET A 156 -11.54 7.03 11.33
CA MET A 156 -12.14 8.18 12.00
C MET A 156 -13.60 8.26 11.55
N PRO A 157 -14.56 8.27 12.49
CA PRO A 157 -15.94 8.56 12.14
C PRO A 157 -15.97 9.95 11.52
N ASP A 158 -16.77 10.09 10.46
CA ASP A 158 -16.98 11.36 9.76
C ASP A 158 -17.20 12.49 10.79
N PRO A 159 -16.44 13.60 10.74
CA PRO A 159 -16.62 14.71 11.68
C PRO A 159 -18.05 15.29 11.66
N ASP A 160 -18.83 15.04 10.61
CA ASP A 160 -20.25 15.42 10.50
C ASP A 160 -21.20 14.54 11.35
N LEU A 161 -20.70 13.46 11.97
CA LEU A 161 -21.48 12.57 12.83
C LEU A 161 -21.29 12.79 14.33
N LEU A 162 -20.50 13.79 14.74
CA LEU A 162 -20.28 14.15 16.15
C LEU A 162 -21.14 15.33 16.64
N GLU A 163 -22.00 15.90 15.79
CA GLU A 163 -23.02 16.88 16.19
C GLU A 163 -24.39 16.19 16.41
N THR A 164 -24.53 15.41 17.49
CA THR A 164 -25.86 15.01 18.01
C THR A 164 -26.04 15.33 19.48
#